data_AF-A0AA38NWM9-F1
#
_entry.id   AF-A0AA38NWM9-F1
#
_cell.length_a   1.000
_cell.length_b   1.000
_cell.length_c   1.000
_cell.angle_alpha   90.00
_cell.angle_beta   90.00
_cell.angle_gamma   90.00
#
_symmetry.space_group_name_H-M   'P 1'
#
loop_
_entity.id
_entity.type
_entity.pdbx_description
1 polymer ?
#
loop_
_entity_poly.entity_id
_entity_poly.type
_entity_poly.pdbx_seq_one_letter_code
_entity_poly.pdbx_strand_id
1 'polypeptide(L)'
;RMMRLMGRLRSIQALYMPAAMTFLSNCRTNLNEAEHIKEIPVVFPSTLPVPDRVSGCRSGLDLIEEQLREARLQSSLNSLRNHLHMKFRLLTYRKTNVKAQGMITKSQVLLKRNQRQINCDTKKYRAAWRALENLRGEGESGWKKLHHRDVRMMGNDENSALGMEQKRVGKRTRDREVATRQANEDPARMSDSDGYSSSGAIGEEEPALEGSRESLVRVRAQVGEGYRETSWIW
;
A
#
# COMPACT_ATOMS: atom_id res chain seq x y z
N ARG A 1 17.04 -23.66 18.88
CA ARG A 1 16.27 -24.31 17.79
C ARG A 1 16.82 -23.98 16.38
N MET A 2 17.04 -22.71 16.04
CA MET A 2 17.53 -22.30 14.71
C MET A 2 18.90 -22.89 14.34
N MET A 3 19.87 -22.95 15.27
CA MET A 3 21.17 -23.58 14.99
C MET A 3 21.06 -25.06 14.58
N ARG A 4 20.17 -25.83 15.21
CA ARG A 4 19.95 -27.24 14.86
C ARG A 4 19.36 -27.39 13.46
N LEU A 5 18.41 -26.53 13.10
CA LEU A 5 17.82 -26.50 11.75
C LEU A 5 18.86 -26.12 10.69
N MET A 6 19.71 -25.15 11.00
CA MET A 6 20.79 -24.75 10.13
C MET A 6 21.81 -25.87 9.96
N GLY A 7 22.22 -26.55 11.03
CA GLY A 7 23.10 -27.73 10.96
C GLY A 7 22.51 -28.82 10.06
N ARG A 8 21.23 -29.15 10.25
CA ARG A 8 20.53 -30.12 9.38
C ARG A 8 20.51 -29.66 7.92
N LEU A 9 20.24 -28.38 7.66
CA LEU A 9 20.29 -27.83 6.31
C LEU A 9 21.68 -27.97 5.70
N ARG A 10 22.76 -27.68 6.46
CA ARG A 10 24.13 -27.84 5.98
C ARG A 10 24.46 -29.30 5.65
N SER A 11 24.00 -30.25 6.46
CA SER A 11 24.19 -31.69 6.16
C SER A 11 23.52 -32.08 4.84
N ILE A 12 22.30 -31.58 4.58
CA ILE A 12 21.58 -31.83 3.32
C ILE A 12 22.28 -31.12 2.14
N GLN A 13 22.75 -29.89 2.34
CA GLN A 13 23.50 -29.14 1.33
C GLN A 13 24.81 -29.84 0.96
N ALA A 14 25.56 -30.38 1.92
CA ALA A 14 26.76 -31.13 1.64
C ALA A 14 26.50 -32.37 0.75
N LEU A 15 25.33 -33.00 0.90
CA LEU A 15 24.95 -34.18 0.12
C LEU A 15 24.46 -33.85 -1.30
N TYR A 16 23.65 -32.80 -1.45
CA TYR A 16 22.97 -32.50 -2.73
C TYR A 16 23.50 -31.27 -3.48
N MET A 17 24.27 -30.41 -2.79
CA MET A 17 24.76 -29.13 -3.30
C MET A 17 26.18 -28.83 -2.75
N PRO A 18 27.18 -29.69 -3.03
CA PRO A 18 28.56 -29.48 -2.56
C PRO A 18 29.15 -28.12 -2.96
N ALA A 19 28.79 -27.57 -4.13
CA ALA A 19 29.22 -26.22 -4.53
C ALA A 19 28.74 -25.10 -3.59
N ALA A 20 27.62 -25.30 -2.88
CA ALA A 20 27.22 -24.32 -1.87
C ALA A 20 28.15 -24.32 -0.67
N MET A 21 28.76 -25.45 -0.32
CA MET A 21 29.69 -25.52 0.80
C MET A 21 31.01 -24.80 0.47
N THR A 22 31.51 -24.93 -0.76
CA THR A 22 32.69 -24.19 -1.24
C THR A 22 32.40 -22.69 -1.36
N PHE A 23 31.22 -22.32 -1.88
CA PHE A 23 30.78 -20.93 -1.90
C PHE A 23 30.72 -20.33 -0.48
N LEU A 24 30.17 -21.08 0.47
CA LEU A 24 30.09 -20.64 1.86
C LEU A 24 31.44 -20.53 2.55
N SER A 25 32.41 -21.42 2.29
CA SER A 25 33.76 -21.28 2.84
C SER A 25 34.44 -20.02 2.32
N ASN A 26 34.23 -19.69 1.04
CA ASN A 26 34.78 -18.48 0.42
C ASN A 26 34.08 -17.20 0.91
N CYS A 27 32.79 -17.26 1.23
CA CYS A 27 32.10 -16.15 1.88
C CYS A 27 32.47 -16.02 3.37
N ARG A 28 32.76 -17.13 4.05
CA ARG A 28 33.06 -17.16 5.49
C ARG A 28 34.34 -16.43 5.85
N THR A 29 35.34 -16.39 4.97
CA THR A 29 36.54 -15.57 5.18
C THR A 29 36.20 -14.08 5.32
N ASN A 30 35.09 -13.63 4.73
CA ASN A 30 34.56 -12.27 4.87
C ASN A 30 33.52 -12.10 5.99
N LEU A 31 33.08 -13.19 6.66
CA LEU A 31 31.99 -13.22 7.65
C LEU A 31 32.45 -13.56 9.07
N ASN A 32 33.76 -13.56 9.35
CA ASN A 32 34.29 -13.86 10.70
C ASN A 32 33.77 -12.89 11.80
N GLU A 33 33.06 -11.82 11.43
CA GLU A 33 32.37 -10.87 12.33
C GLU A 33 30.88 -11.21 12.60
N ALA A 34 30.30 -12.24 11.99
CA ALA A 34 28.88 -12.56 12.14
C ALA A 34 28.56 -13.26 13.48
N GLU A 35 28.45 -12.48 14.55
CA GLU A 35 28.09 -12.95 15.90
C GLU A 35 26.65 -13.49 16.00
N HIS A 36 25.78 -13.18 15.02
CA HIS A 36 24.37 -13.53 15.08
C HIS A 36 23.95 -14.55 14.01
N ILE A 37 23.22 -15.58 14.44
CA ILE A 37 22.67 -16.66 13.58
C ILE A 37 21.86 -16.12 12.37
N LYS A 38 21.29 -14.92 12.48
CA LYS A 38 20.51 -14.26 11.43
C LYS A 38 21.35 -13.71 10.27
N GLU A 39 22.65 -13.53 10.49
CA GLU A 39 23.60 -13.02 9.50
C GLU A 39 24.20 -14.14 8.66
N ILE A 40 24.02 -15.40 9.08
CA ILE A 40 24.51 -16.56 8.33
C ILE A 40 23.66 -16.74 7.07
N PRO A 41 24.24 -16.58 5.87
CA PRO A 41 23.48 -16.65 4.63
C PRO A 41 23.00 -18.08 4.37
N VAL A 42 21.73 -18.19 3.99
CA VAL A 42 21.16 -19.43 3.47
C VAL A 42 21.34 -19.45 1.97
N VAL A 43 22.15 -20.40 1.49
CA VAL A 43 22.48 -20.53 0.06
C VAL A 43 21.51 -21.51 -0.59
N PHE A 44 21.03 -21.13 -1.76
CA PHE A 44 20.23 -21.97 -2.65
C PHE A 44 20.86 -21.96 -4.04
N PRO A 45 20.49 -22.88 -4.95
CA PRO A 45 20.96 -22.85 -6.35
C PRO A 45 20.80 -21.47 -7.02
N SER A 46 19.73 -20.72 -6.76
CA SER A 46 19.51 -19.35 -7.26
C SER A 46 20.50 -18.29 -6.74
N THR A 47 21.23 -18.60 -5.68
CA THR A 47 22.25 -17.73 -5.07
C THR A 47 23.64 -18.03 -5.62
N LEU A 48 23.84 -19.21 -6.21
CA LEU A 48 25.12 -19.63 -6.76
C LEU A 48 25.31 -19.07 -8.18
N PRO A 49 26.56 -18.78 -8.57
CA PRO A 49 26.90 -18.56 -9.97
C PRO A 49 26.49 -19.76 -10.84
N VAL A 50 26.11 -19.50 -12.08
CA VAL A 50 25.74 -20.52 -13.07
C VAL A 50 26.77 -21.66 -13.18
N PRO A 51 28.11 -21.43 -13.27
CA PRO A 51 29.06 -22.54 -13.39
C PRO A 51 29.04 -23.47 -12.17
N ASP A 52 29.02 -22.90 -10.97
CA ASP A 52 29.01 -23.65 -9.70
C ASP A 52 27.70 -24.45 -9.52
N ARG A 53 26.60 -23.91 -10.07
CA ARG A 53 25.30 -24.58 -10.08
C ARG A 53 25.32 -25.81 -10.98
N VAL A 54 25.93 -25.74 -12.16
CA VAL A 54 26.00 -26.86 -13.10
C VAL A 54 26.95 -27.95 -12.60
N SER A 55 28.10 -27.57 -12.03
CA SER A 55 29.12 -28.54 -11.60
C SER A 55 28.86 -29.17 -10.24
N GLY A 56 28.15 -28.47 -9.34
CA GLY A 56 28.06 -28.86 -7.93
C GLY A 56 26.66 -28.90 -7.33
N CYS A 57 25.59 -28.79 -8.13
CA CYS A 57 24.24 -29.16 -7.70
C CYS A 57 23.83 -30.49 -8.35
N ARG A 58 23.07 -31.31 -7.62
CA ARG A 58 22.39 -32.47 -8.20
C ARG A 58 21.41 -32.02 -9.29
N SER A 59 21.33 -32.77 -10.38
CA SER A 59 20.38 -32.53 -11.48
C SER A 59 18.93 -32.44 -10.98
N GLY A 60 18.18 -31.48 -11.52
CA GLY A 60 16.77 -31.24 -11.19
C GLY A 60 16.52 -30.46 -9.90
N LEU A 61 17.56 -30.11 -9.13
CA LEU A 61 17.42 -29.31 -7.91
C LEU A 61 17.02 -27.86 -8.21
N ASP A 62 17.46 -27.35 -9.35
CA ASP A 62 17.05 -26.08 -9.94
C ASP A 62 15.55 -26.03 -10.21
N LEU A 63 14.99 -27.06 -10.84
CA LEU A 63 13.54 -27.16 -11.13
C LEU A 63 12.71 -27.23 -9.83
N ILE A 64 13.19 -27.97 -8.83
CA ILE A 64 12.53 -28.04 -7.52
C ILE A 64 12.55 -26.67 -6.83
N GLU A 65 13.70 -25.97 -6.89
CA GLU A 65 13.79 -24.62 -6.34
C GLU A 65 12.86 -23.66 -7.09
N GLU A 66 12.80 -23.73 -8.41
CA GLU A 66 11.94 -22.90 -9.24
C GLU A 66 10.47 -23.01 -8.81
N GLN A 67 9.94 -24.23 -8.68
CA GLN A 67 8.60 -24.49 -8.17
C GLN A 67 8.39 -23.94 -6.74
N LEU A 68 9.39 -24.09 -5.87
CA LEU A 68 9.38 -23.53 -4.53
C LEU A 68 9.30 -21.99 -4.57
N ARG A 69 10.05 -21.33 -5.47
CA ARG A 69 10.05 -19.87 -5.64
C ARG A 69 8.72 -19.37 -6.18
N GLU A 70 8.12 -20.05 -7.15
CA GLU A 70 6.79 -19.72 -7.67
C GLU A 70 5.72 -19.82 -6.59
N ALA A 71 5.67 -20.94 -5.85
CA ALA A 71 4.74 -21.11 -4.74
C ALA A 71 4.94 -20.04 -3.66
N ARG A 72 6.20 -19.68 -3.36
CA ARG A 72 6.52 -18.62 -2.40
C ARG A 72 6.05 -17.26 -2.89
N LEU A 73 6.20 -16.97 -4.18
CA LEU A 73 5.80 -15.74 -4.80
C LEU A 73 4.27 -15.60 -4.76
N GLN A 74 3.52 -16.62 -5.20
CA GLN A 74 2.06 -16.68 -5.10
C GLN A 74 1.56 -16.48 -3.66
N SER A 75 2.11 -17.24 -2.71
CA SER A 75 1.74 -17.13 -1.29
C SER A 75 2.02 -15.74 -0.72
N SER A 76 3.15 -15.14 -1.08
CA SER A 76 3.52 -13.79 -0.63
C SER A 76 2.63 -12.71 -1.23
N LEU A 77 2.24 -12.84 -2.50
CA LEU A 77 1.32 -11.93 -3.15
C LEU A 77 -0.08 -12.00 -2.53
N ASN A 78 -0.56 -13.22 -2.25
CA ASN A 78 -1.85 -13.40 -1.60
C ASN A 78 -1.85 -12.85 -0.17
N SER A 79 -0.76 -13.08 0.58
CA SER A 79 -0.57 -12.50 1.92
C SER A 79 -0.52 -10.96 1.86
N LEU A 80 0.15 -10.40 0.86
CA LEU A 80 0.22 -8.95 0.64
C LEU A 80 -1.17 -8.34 0.40
N ARG A 81 -1.97 -8.94 -0.49
CA ARG A 81 -3.36 -8.54 -0.74
C ARG A 81 -4.20 -8.57 0.54
N ASN A 82 -4.11 -9.66 1.29
CA ASN A 82 -4.83 -9.82 2.57
C ASN A 82 -4.43 -8.73 3.58
N HIS A 83 -3.13 -8.44 3.71
CA HIS A 83 -2.66 -7.39 4.62
C HIS A 83 -3.08 -5.98 4.17
N LEU A 84 -3.16 -5.72 2.86
CA LEU A 84 -3.68 -4.48 2.31
C LEU A 84 -5.20 -4.32 2.55
N HIS A 85 -5.99 -5.39 2.39
CA HIS A 85 -7.40 -5.39 2.77
C HIS A 85 -7.59 -5.15 4.27
N MET A 86 -6.78 -5.79 5.11
CA MET A 86 -6.80 -5.53 6.55
C MET A 86 -6.44 -4.07 6.87
N LYS A 87 -5.45 -3.48 6.19
CA LYS A 87 -5.10 -2.06 6.35
C LYS A 87 -6.31 -1.17 6.05
N PHE A 88 -7.00 -1.42 4.95
CA PHE A 88 -8.20 -0.68 4.58
C PHE A 88 -9.28 -0.78 5.67
N ARG A 89 -9.59 -2.01 6.14
CA ARG A 89 -10.57 -2.23 7.21
C ARG A 89 -10.19 -1.52 8.51
N LEU A 90 -8.91 -1.56 8.90
CA LEU A 90 -8.41 -0.88 10.10
C LEU A 90 -8.55 0.63 10.00
N LEU A 91 -8.28 1.22 8.83
CA LEU A 91 -8.45 2.65 8.61
C LEU A 91 -9.94 3.07 8.67
N THR A 92 -10.81 2.29 8.03
CA THR A 92 -12.27 2.52 8.09
C THR A 92 -12.77 2.42 9.52
N TYR A 93 -12.38 1.38 10.25
CA TYR A 93 -12.74 1.20 11.66
C TYR A 93 -12.26 2.36 12.53
N ARG A 94 -11.00 2.80 12.35
CA ARG A 94 -10.44 3.94 13.08
C ARG A 94 -11.25 5.21 12.81
N LYS A 95 -11.65 5.47 11.56
CA LYS A 95 -12.43 6.65 11.18
C LYS A 95 -13.83 6.65 11.80
N THR A 96 -14.47 5.50 11.93
CA THR A 96 -15.89 5.41 12.36
C THR A 96 -16.06 5.18 13.86
N ASN A 97 -15.17 4.42 14.51
CA ASN A 97 -15.39 3.93 15.87
C ASN A 97 -14.44 4.50 16.93
N VAL A 98 -13.30 5.06 16.53
CA VAL A 98 -12.26 5.48 17.48
C VAL A 98 -12.43 6.96 17.83
N LYS A 99 -13.00 7.24 19.01
CA LYS A 99 -13.19 8.61 19.54
C LYS A 99 -12.31 8.94 20.75
N ALA A 100 -11.99 7.95 21.58
CA ALA A 100 -11.22 8.13 22.82
C ALA A 100 -9.71 7.93 22.62
N GLN A 101 -8.90 8.67 23.40
CA GLN A 101 -7.43 8.69 23.27
C GLN A 101 -6.79 7.31 23.39
N GLY A 102 -7.18 6.49 24.39
CA GLY A 102 -6.63 5.14 24.55
C GLY A 102 -6.91 4.22 23.36
N MET A 103 -8.07 4.40 22.70
CA MET A 103 -8.43 3.64 21.50
C MET A 103 -7.64 4.10 20.27
N ILE A 104 -7.28 5.40 20.19
CA ILE A 104 -6.40 5.93 19.15
C ILE A 104 -5.05 5.21 19.22
N THR A 105 -4.43 5.15 20.39
CA THR A 105 -3.12 4.50 20.56
C THR A 105 -3.17 3.01 20.21
N LYS A 106 -4.20 2.28 20.69
CA LYS A 106 -4.39 0.86 20.34
C LYS A 106 -4.55 0.65 18.82
N SER A 107 -5.38 1.46 18.17
CA SER A 107 -5.59 1.40 16.72
C SER A 107 -4.31 1.68 15.93
N GLN A 108 -3.48 2.63 16.40
CA GLN A 108 -2.21 2.96 15.78
C GLN A 108 -1.19 1.83 15.93
N VAL A 109 -1.15 1.15 17.08
CA VAL A 109 -0.29 -0.02 17.28
C VAL A 109 -0.67 -1.15 16.31
N LEU A 110 -1.97 -1.44 16.16
CA LEU A 110 -2.46 -2.43 15.20
C LEU A 110 -2.10 -2.07 13.76
N LEU A 111 -2.28 -0.80 13.37
CA LEU A 111 -1.91 -0.31 12.04
C LEU A 111 -0.40 -0.43 11.78
N LYS A 112 0.44 -0.07 12.76
CA LYS A 112 1.90 -0.24 12.68
C LYS A 112 2.28 -1.71 12.52
N ARG A 113 1.64 -2.62 13.25
CA ARG A 113 1.86 -4.08 13.12
C ARG A 113 1.49 -4.57 11.72
N ASN A 114 0.33 -4.18 11.21
CA ASN A 114 -0.11 -4.53 9.86
C ASN A 114 0.85 -3.96 8.79
N GLN A 115 1.31 -2.72 8.94
CA GLN A 115 2.30 -2.14 8.02
C GLN A 115 3.63 -2.91 8.03
N ARG A 116 4.07 -3.42 9.19
CA ARG A 116 5.24 -4.30 9.26
C ARG A 116 5.01 -5.61 8.49
N GLN A 117 3.81 -6.19 8.57
CA GLN A 117 3.46 -7.40 7.81
C GLN A 117 3.48 -7.14 6.30
N ILE A 118 2.89 -6.04 5.83
CA ILE A 118 2.95 -5.59 4.43
C ILE A 118 4.40 -5.50 3.97
N ASN A 119 5.25 -4.79 4.72
CA ASN A 119 6.66 -4.62 4.38
C ASN A 119 7.41 -5.97 4.32
N CYS A 120 7.12 -6.88 5.25
CA CYS A 120 7.69 -8.23 5.25
C CYS A 120 7.26 -9.02 4.01
N ASP A 121 5.99 -8.98 3.63
CA ASP A 121 5.50 -9.72 2.46
C ASP A 121 5.99 -9.12 1.14
N THR A 122 6.09 -7.80 1.04
CA THR A 122 6.76 -7.12 -0.09
C THR A 122 8.21 -7.57 -0.22
N LYS A 123 8.96 -7.66 0.90
CA LYS A 123 10.34 -8.15 0.88
C LYS A 123 10.42 -9.61 0.45
N LYS A 124 9.53 -10.48 0.95
CA LYS A 124 9.47 -11.89 0.54
C LYS A 124 9.18 -12.04 -0.95
N TYR A 125 8.22 -11.29 -1.47
CA TYR A 125 7.88 -11.28 -2.90
C TYR A 125 9.09 -10.90 -3.74
N ARG A 126 9.73 -9.76 -3.44
CA ARG A 126 10.90 -9.28 -4.18
C ARG A 126 12.08 -10.24 -4.11
N ALA A 127 12.31 -10.86 -2.95
CA ALA A 127 13.37 -11.86 -2.79
C ALA A 127 13.09 -13.13 -3.60
N ALA A 128 11.83 -13.62 -3.61
CA ALA A 128 11.44 -14.77 -4.41
C ALA A 128 11.51 -14.48 -5.91
N TRP A 129 11.06 -13.30 -6.33
CA TRP A 129 11.11 -12.85 -7.73
C TRP A 129 12.55 -12.78 -8.26
N ARG A 130 13.47 -12.16 -7.52
CA ARG A 130 14.90 -12.13 -7.91
C ARG A 130 15.52 -13.52 -7.99
N ALA A 131 15.20 -14.39 -7.04
CA ALA A 131 15.70 -15.76 -7.06
C ALA A 131 15.18 -16.55 -8.26
N LEU A 132 13.91 -16.33 -8.65
CA LEU A 132 13.32 -16.95 -9.84
C LEU A 132 13.95 -16.41 -11.14
N GLU A 133 14.20 -15.10 -11.19
CA GLU A 133 14.90 -14.44 -12.32
C GLU A 133 16.34 -14.96 -12.47
N ASN A 134 17.05 -15.19 -11.37
CA ASN A 134 18.40 -15.81 -11.40
C ASN A 134 18.41 -17.28 -11.85
N LEU A 135 17.28 -17.99 -11.75
CA LEU A 135 17.16 -19.39 -12.15
C LEU A 135 16.82 -19.50 -13.64
N ARG A 136 15.76 -18.81 -14.08
CA ARG A 136 15.27 -18.86 -15.46
C ARG A 136 16.07 -17.97 -16.42
N GLY A 137 16.51 -16.81 -15.96
CA GLY A 137 17.05 -15.75 -16.81
C GLY A 137 16.22 -14.48 -16.72
N GLU A 138 16.83 -13.35 -17.10
CA GLU A 138 16.22 -12.03 -17.01
C GLU A 138 15.00 -11.96 -17.95
N GLY A 139 13.83 -11.59 -17.41
CA GLY A 139 12.59 -11.48 -18.18
C GLY A 139 11.79 -12.78 -18.39
N GLU A 140 12.34 -13.97 -18.12
CA GLU A 140 11.67 -15.26 -18.37
C GLU A 140 10.80 -15.74 -17.19
N SER A 141 10.75 -14.99 -16.10
CA SER A 141 10.02 -15.42 -14.89
C SER A 141 8.51 -15.51 -15.08
N GLY A 142 7.92 -14.80 -16.05
CA GLY A 142 6.46 -14.68 -16.22
C GLY A 142 5.76 -13.85 -15.13
N TRP A 143 6.52 -13.38 -14.13
CA TRP A 143 6.01 -12.60 -13.00
C TRP A 143 6.46 -11.14 -13.10
N LYS A 144 5.56 -10.21 -12.77
CA LYS A 144 5.86 -8.77 -12.78
C LYS A 144 6.69 -8.36 -11.57
N LYS A 145 7.69 -7.50 -11.79
CA LYS A 145 8.48 -6.89 -10.73
C LYS A 145 7.60 -5.99 -9.85
N LEU A 146 7.59 -6.25 -8.54
CA LEU A 146 6.79 -5.47 -7.60
C LEU A 146 7.48 -4.16 -7.20
N HIS A 147 7.03 -3.05 -7.76
CA HIS A 147 7.50 -1.71 -7.42
C HIS A 147 6.82 -1.17 -6.16
N HIS A 148 7.37 -0.09 -5.59
CA HIS A 148 6.76 0.53 -4.41
C HIS A 148 5.37 1.12 -4.75
N ARG A 149 5.22 1.69 -5.94
CA ARG A 149 3.96 2.23 -6.46
C ARG A 149 2.83 1.19 -6.57
N ASP A 150 3.18 -0.09 -6.66
CA ASP A 150 2.20 -1.16 -6.80
C ASP A 150 1.61 -1.57 -5.43
N VAL A 151 2.33 -1.29 -4.34
CA VAL A 151 1.88 -1.63 -2.98
C VAL A 151 0.90 -0.58 -2.46
N ARG A 152 -0.30 -0.57 -3.04
CA ARG A 152 -1.39 0.37 -2.70
C ARG A 152 -2.65 -0.38 -2.33
N MET A 153 -3.44 0.23 -1.45
CA MET A 153 -4.77 -0.29 -1.10
C MET A 153 -5.71 -0.16 -2.30
N MET A 154 -6.69 -1.07 -2.38
CA MET A 154 -7.75 -1.00 -3.37
C MET A 154 -8.53 0.33 -3.21
N GLY A 155 -8.36 1.25 -4.18
CA GLY A 155 -9.23 2.40 -4.43
C GLY A 155 -9.12 3.65 -3.55
N ASN A 156 -7.95 4.04 -2.99
CA ASN A 156 -8.00 5.06 -1.92
C ASN A 156 -6.89 6.12 -1.76
N ASP A 157 -6.05 6.42 -2.75
CA ASP A 157 -5.20 7.63 -2.64
C ASP A 157 -6.00 8.91 -2.97
N GLU A 158 -6.78 8.87 -4.05
CA GLU A 158 -7.51 10.05 -4.54
C GLU A 158 -8.82 10.32 -3.76
N ASN A 159 -9.52 9.26 -3.35
CA ASN A 159 -10.78 9.39 -2.59
C ASN A 159 -10.62 10.03 -1.20
N SER A 160 -9.44 9.94 -0.57
CA SER A 160 -9.19 10.61 0.71
C SER A 160 -8.98 12.11 0.55
N ALA A 161 -8.31 12.55 -0.52
CA ALA A 161 -8.14 13.96 -0.86
C ALA A 161 -9.49 14.59 -1.27
N LEU A 162 -10.25 13.90 -2.12
CA LEU A 162 -11.57 14.33 -2.58
C LEU A 162 -12.61 14.36 -1.46
N GLY A 163 -12.61 13.37 -0.56
CA GLY A 163 -13.48 13.35 0.61
C GLY A 163 -13.13 14.44 1.64
N MET A 164 -11.88 14.92 1.66
CA MET A 164 -11.50 16.11 2.44
C MET A 164 -11.98 17.39 1.76
N GLU A 165 -11.87 17.49 0.44
CA GLU A 165 -12.34 18.66 -0.32
C GLU A 165 -13.87 18.82 -0.25
N GLN A 166 -14.63 17.74 -0.43
CA GLN A 166 -16.09 17.75 -0.26
C GLN A 166 -16.52 18.20 1.14
N LYS A 167 -15.77 17.81 2.19
CA LYS A 167 -16.02 18.29 3.56
C LYS A 167 -15.70 19.77 3.74
N ARG A 168 -14.64 20.28 3.09
CA ARG A 168 -14.30 21.71 3.11
C ARG A 168 -15.38 22.53 2.41
N VAL A 169 -15.86 22.08 1.26
CA VAL A 169 -16.96 22.71 0.52
C VAL A 169 -18.24 22.69 1.36
N GLY A 170 -18.62 21.54 1.92
CA GLY A 170 -19.80 21.42 2.78
C GLY A 170 -19.73 22.23 4.08
N LYS A 171 -18.53 22.48 4.61
CA LYS A 171 -18.34 23.41 5.74
C LYS A 171 -18.55 24.87 5.29
N ARG A 172 -17.94 25.27 4.17
CA ARG A 172 -18.08 26.63 3.61
C ARG A 172 -19.52 26.97 3.26
N THR A 173 -20.31 26.02 2.77
CA THR A 173 -21.73 26.23 2.49
C THR A 173 -22.54 26.43 3.78
N ARG A 174 -22.29 25.63 4.82
CA ARG A 174 -22.94 25.80 6.14
C ARG A 174 -22.57 27.12 6.81
N ASP A 175 -21.29 27.48 6.79
CA ASP A 175 -20.82 28.75 7.37
C ASP A 175 -21.47 29.95 6.65
N ARG A 176 -21.70 29.86 5.33
CA ARG A 176 -22.46 30.86 4.56
C ARG A 176 -23.94 30.90 4.91
N GLU A 177 -24.60 29.75 5.02
CA GLU A 177 -26.02 29.66 5.42
C GLU A 177 -26.26 30.23 6.83
N VAL A 178 -25.31 30.06 7.74
CA VAL A 178 -25.37 30.66 9.08
C VAL A 178 -25.18 32.18 9.01
N ALA A 179 -24.25 32.66 8.18
CA ALA A 179 -24.02 34.10 7.99
C ALA A 179 -25.22 34.81 7.34
N THR A 180 -25.90 34.21 6.36
CA THR A 180 -27.13 34.77 5.77
C THR A 180 -28.31 34.77 6.74
N ARG A 181 -28.42 33.77 7.62
CA ARG A 181 -29.44 33.79 8.67
C ARG A 181 -29.19 34.88 9.70
N GLN A 182 -27.93 35.06 10.13
CA GLN A 182 -27.55 36.13 11.06
C GLN A 182 -27.75 37.53 10.46
N ALA A 183 -27.47 37.72 9.16
CA ALA A 183 -27.71 38.98 8.48
C ALA A 183 -29.20 39.33 8.34
N ASN A 184 -30.09 38.32 8.31
CA ASN A 184 -31.54 38.51 8.24
C ASN A 184 -32.20 38.68 9.62
N GLU A 185 -31.50 38.40 10.72
CA GLU A 185 -32.01 38.49 12.10
C GLU A 185 -31.75 39.85 12.78
N ASP A 186 -31.02 40.78 12.14
CA ASP A 186 -30.83 42.16 12.63
C ASP A 186 -31.64 43.22 11.82
N PRO A 187 -32.96 43.40 12.08
CA PRO A 187 -33.67 44.63 11.70
C PRO A 187 -34.04 45.44 12.94
N ALA A 188 -33.05 46.08 13.58
CA ALA A 188 -33.31 47.03 14.66
C ALA A 188 -32.39 48.25 14.60
N ARG A 189 -32.62 49.11 13.60
CA ARG A 189 -32.45 50.58 13.72
C ARG A 189 -33.51 51.27 12.86
N MET A 190 -34.60 51.68 13.49
CA MET A 190 -35.61 52.60 12.95
C MET A 190 -35.00 53.99 12.73
N SER A 191 -35.36 54.64 11.63
CA SER A 191 -35.66 56.07 11.60
C SER A 191 -36.74 56.32 10.54
N ASP A 192 -37.82 56.97 10.98
CA ASP A 192 -38.95 57.45 10.18
C ASP A 192 -38.51 58.34 9.01
N SER A 193 -39.20 58.20 7.87
CA SER A 193 -39.65 59.32 7.04
C SER A 193 -40.50 58.80 5.87
N ASP A 194 -41.68 59.38 5.70
CA ASP A 194 -42.71 59.08 4.70
C ASP A 194 -42.27 59.16 3.22
N GLY A 195 -42.96 58.40 2.36
CA GLY A 195 -43.36 58.91 1.04
C GLY A 195 -43.02 58.07 -0.21
N TYR A 196 -44.08 57.56 -0.85
CA TYR A 196 -44.28 57.46 -2.30
C TYR A 196 -43.65 56.27 -3.08
N SER A 197 -44.55 55.46 -3.66
CA SER A 197 -44.27 54.37 -4.62
C SER A 197 -43.77 54.87 -5.98
N SER A 198 -42.81 54.17 -6.59
CA SER A 198 -42.91 53.65 -7.97
C SER A 198 -41.64 52.92 -8.43
N SER A 199 -41.84 51.72 -8.99
CA SER A 199 -41.11 51.10 -10.11
C SER A 199 -39.59 50.92 -10.00
N GLY A 200 -39.12 49.68 -9.91
CA GLY A 200 -37.71 49.37 -10.15
C GLY A 200 -37.34 47.89 -10.06
N ALA A 201 -37.18 47.29 -11.24
CA ALA A 201 -36.28 46.17 -11.56
C ALA A 201 -36.51 44.80 -10.89
N ILE A 202 -37.03 43.88 -11.74
CA ILE A 202 -36.68 42.46 -11.73
C ILE A 202 -35.15 42.36 -11.73
N GLY A 203 -34.56 42.01 -10.58
CA GLY A 203 -33.14 41.78 -10.40
C GLY A 203 -32.89 40.29 -10.21
N GLU A 204 -32.35 39.69 -11.26
CA GLU A 204 -31.87 38.31 -11.32
C GLU A 204 -30.84 38.05 -10.23
N GLU A 205 -31.19 37.30 -9.18
CA GLU A 205 -30.23 36.70 -8.25
C GLU A 205 -30.32 35.17 -8.29
N GLU A 206 -30.02 34.58 -9.45
CA GLU A 206 -29.58 33.18 -9.53
C GLU A 206 -28.46 32.96 -10.57
N PRO A 207 -27.20 33.38 -10.31
CA PRO A 207 -26.06 32.82 -11.04
C PRO A 207 -25.08 32.02 -10.16
N ALA A 208 -25.15 32.13 -8.82
CA ALA A 208 -24.12 31.58 -7.93
C ALA A 208 -24.36 30.12 -7.50
N LEU A 209 -25.61 29.65 -7.48
CA LEU A 209 -25.97 28.27 -7.13
C LEU A 209 -25.71 27.30 -8.29
N GLU A 210 -25.91 27.76 -9.53
CA GLU A 210 -25.69 26.98 -10.76
C GLU A 210 -24.19 26.62 -10.92
N GLY A 211 -23.29 27.59 -10.75
CA GLY A 211 -21.84 27.35 -10.85
C GLY A 211 -21.31 26.36 -9.80
N SER A 212 -21.94 26.29 -8.63
CA SER A 212 -21.56 25.34 -7.58
C SER A 212 -22.10 23.93 -7.85
N ARG A 213 -23.28 23.81 -8.48
CA ARG A 213 -23.84 22.54 -8.98
C ARG A 213 -23.06 22.02 -10.18
N GLU A 214 -22.73 22.86 -11.14
CA GLU A 214 -21.91 22.50 -12.30
C GLU A 214 -20.50 22.07 -11.91
N SER A 215 -19.90 22.71 -10.91
CA SER A 215 -18.61 22.29 -10.35
C SER A 215 -18.70 20.90 -9.71
N LEU A 216 -19.76 20.61 -8.95
CA LEU A 216 -19.99 19.28 -8.38
C LEU A 216 -20.30 18.22 -9.46
N VAL A 217 -21.01 18.58 -10.52
CA VAL A 217 -21.30 17.70 -11.66
C VAL A 217 -20.03 17.44 -12.47
N ARG A 218 -19.15 18.44 -12.69
CA ARG A 218 -17.84 18.26 -13.34
C ARG A 218 -16.91 17.38 -12.51
N VAL A 219 -16.86 17.58 -11.19
CA VAL A 219 -16.10 16.71 -10.27
C VAL A 219 -16.68 15.29 -10.27
N ARG A 220 -18.01 15.13 -10.30
CA ARG A 220 -18.66 13.82 -10.37
C ARG A 220 -18.47 13.12 -11.72
N ALA A 221 -18.38 13.88 -12.82
CA ALA A 221 -18.10 13.39 -14.16
C ALA A 221 -16.61 13.02 -14.37
N GLN A 222 -15.68 13.76 -13.73
CA GLN A 222 -14.27 13.36 -13.63
C GLN A 222 -14.08 12.10 -12.76
N VAL A 223 -14.97 11.89 -11.78
CA VAL A 223 -14.94 10.77 -10.82
C VAL A 223 -16.03 9.75 -11.17
N GLY A 224 -16.16 9.41 -12.46
CA GLY A 224 -16.79 8.15 -12.84
C GLY A 224 -15.96 6.98 -12.33
N GLU A 225 -16.59 5.85 -12.01
CA GLU A 225 -15.92 4.63 -11.55
C GLU A 225 -14.80 4.11 -12.49
N GLY A 226 -14.76 4.62 -13.73
CA GLY A 226 -13.84 4.23 -14.81
C GLY A 226 -12.40 4.75 -14.74
N TYR A 227 -12.04 5.71 -13.87
CA TYR A 227 -10.65 6.24 -13.78
C TYR A 227 -9.82 5.68 -12.62
N ARG A 228 -10.29 4.61 -11.97
CA ARG A 228 -9.51 3.97 -10.90
C ARG A 228 -8.37 3.16 -11.51
N GLU A 229 -7.16 3.69 -11.51
CA GLU A 229 -5.95 2.87 -11.75
C GLU A 229 -5.78 1.88 -10.58
N THR A 230 -6.44 0.73 -10.68
CA THR A 230 -6.21 -0.38 -9.77
C THR A 230 -4.85 -0.98 -10.07
N SER A 231 -3.98 -1.03 -9.05
CA SER A 231 -2.69 -1.71 -9.20
C SER A 231 -2.88 -3.15 -9.65
N TRP A 232 -2.01 -3.64 -10.54
CA TRP A 232 -2.02 -5.01 -11.09
C TRP A 232 -1.98 -6.11 -10.02
N ILE A 233 -1.59 -5.76 -8.79
CA ILE A 233 -1.63 -6.71 -7.68
C ILE A 233 -3.05 -7.02 -7.23
N TRP A 234 -4.09 -6.35 -7.73
CA TRP A 234 -5.48 -6.62 -7.40
C TRP A 234 -6.14 -7.53 -8.43
#